data_AF-A0A521A262-F1
#
_entry.id   AF-A0A521A262-F1
#
_cell.length_a   1.000
_cell.length_b   1.000
_cell.length_c   1.000
_cell.angle_alpha   90.00
_cell.angle_beta   90.00
_cell.angle_gamma   90.00
#
_symmetry.space_group_name_H-M   'P 1'
#
loop_
_entity.id
_entity.type
_entity.pdbx_description
1 polymer ?
#
loop_
_entity_poly.entity_id
_entity_poly.type
_entity_poly.pdbx_seq_one_letter_code
_entity_poly.pdbx_strand_id
1 'polypeptide(L)'
;MIKFFRRIRKDLMETGKTSKYLKYAIGEIILVVIGILIALQINNWNENRKAEAELIDVYKQIVLDLDNDIPELSSNLERYENLKPVFDKVLSDSRTVDLLDDGLSRIVSWAPHTNLNNSGINRLKSITVNDSLSLKIIETYDLLKNVYILPLEKNIGDQAKMFTSKYRDKYDWYPEWINKRITKDNSSEELQDYFVNSREYRHYVISSYQQIYNRYVPALEVQIPKLKNIRNELRLKIDK
;
A
#
# COMPACT_ATOMS: atom_id res chain seq x y z
N MET A 1 8.07 -23.23 -53.85
CA MET A 1 6.79 -23.93 -53.66
C MET A 1 5.68 -23.52 -54.65
N ILE A 2 5.45 -22.22 -54.91
CA ILE A 2 4.38 -21.76 -55.82
C ILE A 2 4.43 -22.38 -57.24
N LYS A 3 5.62 -22.58 -57.83
CA LYS A 3 5.75 -23.14 -59.19
C LYS A 3 5.35 -24.63 -59.30
N PHE A 4 5.49 -25.40 -58.22
CA PHE A 4 5.17 -26.83 -58.19
C PHE A 4 3.65 -27.05 -58.14
N PHE A 5 2.97 -26.38 -57.19
CA PHE A 5 1.51 -26.39 -57.11
C PHE A 5 0.84 -25.77 -58.34
N ARG A 6 1.48 -24.78 -58.98
CA ARG A 6 0.99 -24.19 -60.24
C ARG A 6 0.98 -25.17 -61.42
N ARG A 7 1.99 -26.04 -61.56
CA ARG A 7 2.05 -27.07 -62.62
C ARG A 7 0.94 -28.11 -62.42
N ILE A 8 0.77 -28.58 -61.19
CA ILE A 8 -0.24 -29.59 -60.84
C ILE A 8 -1.67 -29.07 -61.07
N ARG A 9 -1.95 -27.79 -60.77
CA ARG A 9 -3.26 -27.18 -61.10
C ARG A 9 -3.55 -27.17 -62.59
N LYS A 10 -2.54 -26.85 -63.41
CA LYS A 10 -2.69 -26.77 -64.87
C LYS A 10 -3.03 -28.14 -65.46
N ASP A 11 -2.30 -29.18 -65.08
CA ASP A 11 -2.53 -30.56 -65.55
C ASP A 11 -3.89 -31.13 -65.09
N LEU A 12 -4.36 -30.79 -63.89
CA LEU A 12 -5.65 -31.23 -63.37
C LEU A 12 -6.85 -30.51 -64.02
N MET A 13 -6.67 -29.26 -64.46
CA MET A 13 -7.69 -28.51 -65.21
C MET A 13 -7.79 -28.98 -66.66
N GLU A 14 -6.66 -29.31 -67.31
CA GLU A 14 -6.63 -29.78 -68.71
C GLU A 14 -7.24 -31.19 -68.89
N THR A 15 -7.35 -31.99 -67.82
CA THR A 15 -7.88 -33.37 -67.89
C THR A 15 -9.36 -33.54 -67.53
N GLY A 16 -10.12 -32.45 -67.30
CA GLY A 16 -11.56 -32.51 -66.98
C GLY A 16 -11.90 -33.08 -65.59
N LYS A 17 -10.91 -33.27 -64.70
CA LYS A 17 -11.05 -33.91 -63.39
C LYS A 17 -11.34 -32.90 -62.26
N THR A 18 -12.43 -32.13 -62.39
CA THR A 18 -12.85 -31.08 -61.44
C THR A 18 -12.96 -31.58 -59.98
N SER A 19 -13.45 -32.80 -59.76
CA SER A 19 -13.53 -33.40 -58.41
C SER A 19 -12.15 -33.63 -57.76
N LYS A 20 -11.12 -34.00 -58.54
CA LYS A 20 -9.74 -34.14 -58.02
C LYS A 20 -9.13 -32.78 -57.72
N TYR A 21 -9.36 -31.79 -58.59
CA TYR A 21 -8.92 -30.41 -58.37
C TYR A 21 -9.49 -29.82 -57.06
N LEU A 22 -10.80 -30.02 -56.81
CA LEU A 22 -11.45 -29.52 -55.60
C LEU A 22 -10.84 -30.13 -54.32
N LYS A 23 -10.60 -31.45 -54.30
CA LYS A 23 -9.96 -32.14 -53.17
C LYS A 23 -8.55 -31.62 -52.88
N TYR A 24 -7.76 -31.35 -53.93
CA TYR A 24 -6.43 -30.78 -53.78
C TYR A 24 -6.46 -29.32 -53.29
N ALA A 25 -7.36 -28.49 -53.80
CA ALA A 25 -7.52 -27.11 -53.35
C ALA A 25 -7.96 -27.02 -51.88
N ILE A 26 -8.85 -27.91 -51.44
CA ILE A 26 -9.26 -28.03 -50.03
C ILE A 26 -8.05 -28.42 -49.16
N GLY A 27 -7.23 -29.38 -49.59
CA GLY A 27 -6.01 -29.76 -48.89
C GLY A 27 -5.00 -28.61 -48.74
N GLU A 28 -4.84 -27.80 -49.79
CA GLU A 28 -3.97 -26.60 -49.76
C GLU A 28 -4.51 -25.54 -48.80
N ILE A 29 -5.82 -25.29 -48.79
CA ILE A 29 -6.45 -24.37 -47.84
C ILE A 29 -6.26 -24.85 -46.40
N ILE A 30 -6.48 -26.14 -46.12
CA ILE A 30 -6.28 -26.72 -44.79
C ILE A 30 -4.83 -26.56 -44.33
N LEU A 31 -3.85 -26.82 -45.20
CA LEU A 31 -2.42 -26.64 -44.89
C LEU A 31 -2.08 -25.17 -44.59
N VAL A 32 -2.61 -24.23 -45.36
CA VAL A 32 -2.44 -22.79 -45.10
C VAL A 32 -3.06 -22.39 -43.77
N VAL A 33 -4.28 -22.85 -43.49
CA VAL A 33 -4.98 -22.57 -42.22
C VAL A 33 -4.18 -23.11 -41.03
N ILE A 34 -3.66 -24.33 -41.10
CA ILE A 34 -2.78 -24.88 -40.05
C ILE A 34 -1.54 -24.01 -39.86
N GLY A 35 -0.91 -23.56 -40.95
CA GLY A 35 0.24 -22.65 -40.87
C GLY A 35 -0.08 -21.32 -40.17
N ILE A 36 -1.22 -20.72 -40.48
CA ILE A 36 -1.69 -19.48 -39.83
C ILE A 36 -1.97 -19.71 -38.35
N LEU A 37 -2.65 -20.81 -38.00
CA LEU A 37 -2.96 -21.14 -36.61
C LEU A 37 -1.68 -21.35 -35.79
N ILE A 38 -0.69 -22.07 -36.32
CA ILE A 38 0.60 -22.25 -35.65
C ILE A 38 1.31 -20.90 -35.46
N ALA A 39 1.34 -20.06 -36.49
CA ALA A 39 1.95 -18.73 -36.39
C ALA A 39 1.27 -17.85 -35.33
N LEU A 40 -0.07 -17.85 -35.30
CA LEU A 40 -0.85 -17.18 -34.26
C LEU A 40 -0.54 -17.73 -32.87
N GLN A 41 -0.43 -19.05 -32.71
CA GLN A 41 -0.13 -19.62 -31.39
C GLN A 41 1.29 -19.35 -30.92
N ILE A 42 2.28 -19.34 -31.80
CA ILE A 42 3.64 -18.92 -31.45
C ILE A 42 3.63 -17.44 -31.02
N ASN A 43 2.91 -16.58 -31.73
CA ASN A 43 2.79 -15.17 -31.39
C ASN A 43 2.12 -14.97 -30.02
N ASN A 44 0.96 -15.61 -29.80
CA ASN A 44 0.24 -15.56 -28.52
C ASN A 44 1.08 -16.09 -27.36
N TRP A 45 1.83 -17.18 -27.56
CA TRP A 45 2.73 -17.72 -26.53
C TRP A 45 3.86 -16.74 -26.19
N ASN A 46 4.45 -16.10 -27.19
CA ASN A 46 5.49 -15.09 -26.96
C ASN A 46 4.96 -13.85 -26.23
N GLU A 47 3.76 -13.38 -26.58
CA GLU A 47 3.12 -12.25 -25.89
C GLU A 47 2.76 -12.61 -24.44
N ASN A 48 2.20 -13.80 -24.19
CA ASN A 48 1.93 -14.27 -22.84
C ASN A 48 3.20 -14.36 -21.99
N ARG A 49 4.31 -14.87 -22.56
CA ARG A 49 5.61 -14.94 -21.87
C ARG A 49 6.13 -13.55 -21.49
N LYS A 50 5.98 -12.55 -22.37
CA LYS A 50 6.38 -11.17 -22.07
C LYS A 50 5.52 -10.57 -20.96
N ALA A 51 4.20 -10.78 -21.02
CA ALA A 51 3.27 -10.31 -20.00
C ALA A 51 3.56 -10.95 -18.62
N GLU A 52 3.88 -12.24 -18.59
CA GLU A 52 4.28 -12.93 -17.36
C GLU A 52 5.60 -12.38 -16.80
N ALA A 53 6.61 -12.15 -17.66
CA ALA A 53 7.87 -11.54 -17.23
C ALA A 53 7.67 -10.13 -16.66
N GLU A 54 6.84 -9.32 -17.30
CA GLU A 54 6.49 -7.97 -16.82
C GLU A 54 5.77 -8.03 -15.46
N LEU A 55 4.83 -8.97 -15.29
CA LEU A 55 4.12 -9.16 -14.02
C LEU A 55 5.07 -9.57 -12.89
N ILE A 56 6.01 -10.48 -13.15
CA ILE A 56 7.03 -10.89 -12.17
C ILE A 56 7.92 -9.70 -11.77
N ASP A 57 8.29 -8.85 -12.71
CA ASP A 57 9.07 -7.64 -12.41
C ASP A 57 8.27 -6.61 -11.61
N VAL A 58 6.97 -6.49 -11.85
CA VAL A 58 6.07 -5.70 -11.00
C VAL A 58 5.97 -6.29 -9.60
N TYR A 59 5.85 -7.61 -9.46
CA TYR A 59 5.82 -8.28 -8.16
C TYR A 59 7.11 -8.07 -7.37
N LYS A 60 8.29 -8.12 -8.02
CA LYS A 60 9.56 -7.77 -7.37
C LYS A 60 9.56 -6.34 -6.85
N GLN A 61 9.07 -5.38 -7.65
CA GLN A 61 8.94 -4.00 -7.20
C GLN A 61 8.02 -3.87 -5.99
N ILE A 62 6.87 -4.55 -5.99
CA ILE A 62 5.94 -4.51 -4.86
C ILE A 62 6.56 -5.14 -3.61
N VAL A 63 7.36 -6.20 -3.74
CA VAL A 63 8.10 -6.76 -2.59
C VAL A 63 9.08 -5.75 -2.01
N LEU A 64 9.81 -5.01 -2.85
CA LEU A 64 10.71 -3.94 -2.40
C LEU A 64 9.96 -2.80 -1.72
N ASP A 65 8.83 -2.38 -2.30
CA ASP A 65 7.93 -1.37 -1.72
C ASP A 65 7.46 -1.84 -0.31
N LEU A 66 7.02 -3.09 -0.18
CA LEU A 66 6.58 -3.70 1.09
C LEU A 66 7.70 -3.89 2.12
N ASP A 67 8.94 -4.09 1.69
CA ASP A 67 10.10 -4.19 2.57
C ASP A 67 10.44 -2.83 3.23
N ASN A 68 9.96 -1.72 2.67
CA ASN A 68 10.05 -0.38 3.29
C ASN A 68 8.78 -0.02 4.08
N ASP A 69 7.60 -0.26 3.50
CA ASP A 69 6.32 0.15 4.10
C ASP A 69 6.06 -0.58 5.44
N ILE A 70 6.38 -1.88 5.53
CA ILE A 70 6.09 -2.69 6.72
C ILE A 70 6.88 -2.22 7.96
N PRO A 71 8.22 -2.00 7.90
CA PRO A 71 8.97 -1.46 9.03
C PRO A 71 8.51 -0.07 9.47
N GLU A 72 8.14 0.81 8.54
CA GLU A 72 7.63 2.15 8.85
C GLU A 72 6.33 2.06 9.66
N LEU A 73 5.35 1.29 9.16
CA LEU A 73 4.08 1.04 9.86
C LEU A 73 4.30 0.37 11.23
N SER A 74 5.24 -0.58 11.32
CA SER A 74 5.56 -1.28 12.57
C SER A 74 6.19 -0.33 13.59
N SER A 75 7.04 0.60 13.16
CA SER A 75 7.63 1.63 14.02
C SER A 75 6.58 2.59 14.57
N ASN A 76 5.58 2.93 13.75
CA ASN A 76 4.43 3.73 14.19
C ASN A 76 3.59 3.00 15.25
N LEU A 77 3.35 1.69 15.06
CA LEU A 77 2.65 0.86 16.05
C LEU A 77 3.41 0.83 17.38
N GLU A 78 4.68 0.45 17.34
CA GLU A 78 5.55 0.35 18.53
C GLU A 78 5.60 1.68 19.30
N ARG A 79 5.70 2.81 18.58
CA ARG A 79 5.66 4.14 19.21
C ARG A 79 4.37 4.35 20.00
N TYR A 80 3.22 4.00 19.43
CA TYR A 80 1.95 4.18 20.14
C TYR A 80 1.76 3.17 21.27
N GLU A 81 2.27 1.96 21.15
CA GLU A 81 2.32 1.03 22.29
C GLU A 81 3.14 1.60 23.46
N ASN A 82 4.29 2.22 23.15
CA ASN A 82 5.14 2.87 24.15
C ASN A 82 4.51 4.11 24.79
N LEU A 83 3.66 4.85 24.05
CA LEU A 83 2.96 6.03 24.58
C LEU A 83 1.69 5.67 25.36
N LYS A 84 1.15 4.46 25.17
CA LYS A 84 -0.12 4.04 25.75
C LYS A 84 -0.20 4.22 27.27
N PRO A 85 0.83 3.89 28.07
CA PRO A 85 0.78 4.10 29.52
C PRO A 85 0.52 5.56 29.91
N VAL A 86 1.08 6.53 29.18
CA VAL A 86 0.86 7.96 29.44
C VAL A 86 -0.59 8.34 29.14
N PHE A 87 -1.14 7.88 28.03
CA PHE A 87 -2.55 8.08 27.71
C PHE A 87 -3.48 7.48 28.76
N ASP A 88 -3.21 6.26 29.22
CA ASP A 88 -4.02 5.56 30.21
C ASP A 88 -4.03 6.28 31.57
N LYS A 89 -2.90 6.90 31.97
CA LYS A 89 -2.82 7.78 33.15
C LYS A 89 -3.68 9.04 33.01
N VAL A 90 -3.78 9.61 31.82
CA VAL A 90 -4.65 10.79 31.57
C VAL A 90 -6.13 10.41 31.57
N LEU A 91 -6.47 9.24 31.01
CA LEU A 91 -7.84 8.71 30.99
C LEU A 91 -8.36 8.44 32.40
N SER A 92 -7.54 7.79 33.23
CA SER A 92 -7.84 7.47 34.63
C SER A 92 -7.76 8.67 35.60
N ASP A 93 -7.48 9.86 35.07
CA ASP A 93 -7.32 11.11 35.84
C ASP A 93 -6.22 11.05 36.91
N SER A 94 -5.19 10.23 36.68
CA SER A 94 -4.07 10.05 37.59
C SER A 94 -2.81 10.76 37.10
N ARG A 95 -2.96 11.97 36.57
CA ARG A 95 -1.83 12.79 36.08
C ARG A 95 -1.08 13.38 37.27
N THR A 96 0.24 13.34 37.20
CA THR A 96 1.15 13.99 38.14
C THR A 96 2.23 14.73 37.36
N VAL A 97 2.96 15.60 38.04
CA VAL A 97 4.10 16.32 37.44
C VAL A 97 5.17 15.35 36.94
N ASP A 98 5.37 14.20 37.61
CA ASP A 98 6.31 13.15 37.14
C ASP A 98 5.99 12.64 35.73
N LEU A 99 4.73 12.65 35.32
CA LEU A 99 4.30 12.19 33.99
C LEU A 99 4.83 13.09 32.85
N LEU A 100 5.30 14.30 33.17
CA LEU A 100 6.01 15.16 32.20
C LEU A 100 7.29 14.50 31.70
N ASP A 101 8.00 13.76 32.55
CA ASP A 101 9.25 13.08 32.19
C ASP A 101 8.99 11.99 31.14
N ASP A 102 7.81 11.38 31.18
CA ASP A 102 7.31 10.39 30.22
C ASP A 102 6.71 11.02 28.95
N GLY A 103 6.76 12.35 28.84
CA GLY A 103 6.36 13.07 27.64
C GLY A 103 4.91 13.51 27.59
N LEU A 104 4.20 13.60 28.72
CA LEU A 104 2.82 14.13 28.82
C LEU A 104 2.63 15.39 27.97
N SER A 105 3.55 16.34 28.03
CA SER A 105 3.42 17.59 27.26
C SER A 105 3.45 17.44 25.73
N ARG A 106 3.83 16.27 25.20
CA ARG A 106 4.03 16.04 23.76
C ARG A 106 3.14 14.97 23.15
N ILE A 107 2.44 14.16 23.95
CA ILE A 107 1.68 12.98 23.47
C ILE A 107 0.58 13.28 22.43
N VAL A 108 0.13 14.54 22.31
CA VAL A 108 -0.85 15.00 21.31
C VAL A 108 -0.30 16.01 20.30
N SER A 109 1.00 16.32 20.37
CA SER A 109 1.66 17.31 19.48
C SER A 109 2.36 16.69 18.27
N TRP A 110 2.47 15.36 18.24
CA TRP A 110 3.10 14.61 17.16
C TRP A 110 2.06 13.77 16.41
N ALA A 111 2.32 13.50 15.13
CA ALA A 111 1.53 12.59 14.32
C ALA A 111 2.44 11.75 13.41
N PRO A 112 2.05 10.49 13.14
CA PRO A 112 2.72 9.64 12.17
C PRO A 112 2.56 10.22 10.77
N HIS A 113 3.55 9.93 9.94
CA HIS A 113 3.49 10.18 8.51
C HIS A 113 4.10 8.98 7.81
N THR A 114 3.26 8.19 7.16
CA THR A 114 3.68 7.03 6.37
C THR A 114 3.76 7.41 4.91
N ASN A 115 4.87 7.08 4.25
CA ASN A 115 5.00 7.23 2.80
C ASN A 115 4.83 5.89 2.09
N LEU A 116 3.58 5.49 1.84
CA LEU A 116 3.27 4.25 1.12
C LEU A 116 3.81 4.28 -0.30
N ASN A 117 4.76 3.38 -0.60
CA ASN A 117 5.33 3.24 -1.93
C ASN A 117 4.29 2.67 -2.90
N ASN A 118 3.88 3.49 -3.88
CA ASN A 118 2.83 3.14 -4.84
C ASN A 118 3.36 2.78 -6.23
N SER A 119 4.68 2.68 -6.39
CA SER A 119 5.30 2.51 -7.72
C SER A 119 4.92 1.16 -8.34
N GLY A 120 5.06 0.07 -7.59
CA GLY A 120 4.68 -1.27 -8.03
C GLY A 120 3.17 -1.40 -8.23
N ILE A 121 2.37 -0.81 -7.34
CA ILE A 121 0.91 -0.87 -7.40
C ILE A 121 0.36 -0.13 -8.61
N ASN A 122 0.88 1.05 -8.94
CA ASN A 122 0.45 1.80 -10.12
C ASN A 122 0.79 1.04 -11.40
N ARG A 123 1.97 0.39 -11.47
CA ARG A 123 2.32 -0.50 -12.58
C ARG A 123 1.37 -1.69 -12.65
N LEU A 124 1.09 -2.34 -11.52
CA LEU A 124 0.17 -3.47 -11.47
C LEU A 124 -1.24 -3.11 -12.01
N LYS A 125 -1.75 -1.94 -11.65
CA LYS A 125 -3.04 -1.43 -12.17
C LYS A 125 -3.05 -1.16 -13.67
N SER A 126 -1.88 -0.87 -14.25
CA SER A 126 -1.75 -0.62 -15.69
C SER A 126 -1.70 -1.91 -16.51
N ILE A 127 -1.30 -3.02 -15.90
CA ILE A 127 -1.32 -4.33 -16.54
C ILE A 127 -2.75 -4.88 -16.41
N THR A 128 -3.30 -5.43 -17.50
CA THR A 128 -4.63 -6.05 -17.49
C THR A 128 -4.57 -7.41 -16.77
N VAL A 129 -4.51 -7.39 -15.43
CA VAL A 129 -4.40 -8.60 -14.61
C VAL A 129 -5.64 -8.75 -13.74
N ASN A 130 -6.34 -9.88 -13.92
CA ASN A 130 -7.55 -10.23 -13.18
C ASN A 130 -7.32 -11.38 -12.19
N ASP A 131 -6.07 -11.74 -11.91
CA ASP A 131 -5.78 -12.81 -10.95
C ASP A 131 -6.08 -12.35 -9.51
N SER A 132 -6.45 -13.31 -8.65
CA SER A 132 -6.91 -13.03 -7.29
C SER A 132 -5.87 -12.35 -6.42
N LEU A 133 -4.57 -12.64 -6.62
CA LEU A 133 -3.50 -12.02 -5.84
C LEU A 133 -3.32 -10.57 -6.25
N SER A 134 -3.28 -10.28 -7.54
CA SER A 134 -3.21 -8.89 -8.05
C SER A 134 -4.37 -8.03 -7.54
N LEU A 135 -5.59 -8.56 -7.58
CA LEU A 135 -6.78 -7.86 -7.07
C LEU A 135 -6.70 -7.62 -5.56
N LYS A 136 -6.30 -8.65 -4.78
CA LYS A 136 -6.10 -8.54 -3.32
C LYS A 136 -5.06 -7.48 -2.97
N ILE A 137 -3.97 -7.39 -3.73
CA ILE A 137 -2.91 -6.39 -3.55
C ILE A 137 -3.44 -4.98 -3.79
N ILE A 138 -4.09 -4.78 -4.95
CA ILE A 138 -4.66 -3.49 -5.34
C ILE A 138 -5.67 -3.01 -4.29
N GLU A 139 -6.63 -3.86 -3.92
CA GLU A 139 -7.66 -3.53 -2.94
C GLU A 139 -7.02 -3.18 -1.59
N THR A 140 -6.03 -3.95 -1.14
CA THR A 140 -5.35 -3.68 0.13
C THR A 140 -4.70 -2.31 0.13
N TYR A 141 -3.90 -1.98 -0.90
CA TYR A 141 -3.24 -0.68 -0.98
C TYR A 141 -4.23 0.49 -1.10
N ASP A 142 -5.31 0.31 -1.86
CA ASP A 142 -6.36 1.33 -1.96
C ASP A 142 -7.06 1.58 -0.63
N LEU A 143 -7.31 0.53 0.16
CA LEU A 143 -7.87 0.65 1.50
C LEU A 143 -6.89 1.34 2.47
N LEU A 144 -5.59 1.03 2.41
CA LEU A 144 -4.57 1.72 3.22
C LEU A 144 -4.54 3.23 2.92
N LYS A 145 -4.59 3.58 1.63
CA LYS A 145 -4.50 4.96 1.16
C LYS A 145 -5.74 5.78 1.45
N ASN A 146 -6.92 5.18 1.27
CA ASN A 146 -8.18 5.93 1.22
C ASN A 146 -9.08 5.74 2.45
N VAL A 147 -8.82 4.72 3.27
CA VAL A 147 -9.69 4.39 4.42
C VAL A 147 -8.92 4.30 5.74
N TYR A 148 -7.80 3.59 5.75
CA TYR A 148 -7.14 3.20 7.00
C TYR A 148 -5.96 4.09 7.36
N ILE A 149 -4.82 3.97 6.69
CA ILE A 149 -3.57 4.57 7.19
C ILE A 149 -3.57 6.08 6.95
N LEU A 150 -3.42 6.51 5.69
CA LEU A 150 -3.20 7.94 5.41
C LEU A 150 -4.32 8.87 5.89
N PRO A 151 -5.62 8.51 5.80
CA PRO A 151 -6.68 9.38 6.30
C PRO A 151 -6.67 9.51 7.83
N LEU A 152 -6.35 8.43 8.56
CA LEU A 152 -6.26 8.47 10.01
C LEU A 152 -5.04 9.27 10.46
N GLU A 153 -3.89 9.07 9.82
CA GLU A 153 -2.67 9.86 10.09
C GLU A 153 -2.90 11.34 9.82
N LYS A 154 -3.57 11.67 8.70
CA LYS A 154 -3.95 13.05 8.39
C LYS A 154 -4.84 13.65 9.48
N ASN A 155 -5.84 12.91 9.96
CA ASN A 155 -6.72 13.40 11.03
C ASN A 155 -5.92 13.67 12.33
N ILE A 156 -5.06 12.73 12.73
CA ILE A 156 -4.20 12.88 13.90
C ILE A 156 -3.27 14.09 13.72
N GLY A 157 -2.67 14.25 12.54
CA GLY A 157 -1.82 15.39 12.21
C GLY A 157 -2.55 16.73 12.21
N ASP A 158 -3.76 16.78 11.67
CA ASP A 158 -4.59 18.00 11.67
C ASP A 158 -4.97 18.39 13.12
N GLN A 159 -5.29 17.41 13.98
CA GLN A 159 -5.54 17.66 15.41
C GLN A 159 -4.29 18.14 16.15
N ALA A 160 -3.14 17.52 15.91
CA ALA A 160 -1.87 17.91 16.53
C ALA A 160 -1.43 19.32 16.14
N LYS A 161 -1.64 19.69 14.86
CA LYS A 161 -1.41 21.06 14.37
C LYS A 161 -2.37 22.05 15.03
N MET A 162 -3.66 21.73 15.06
CA MET A 162 -4.67 22.58 15.71
C MET A 162 -4.37 22.78 17.20
N PHE A 163 -3.99 21.71 17.90
CA PHE A 163 -3.52 21.77 19.29
C PHE A 163 -2.37 22.79 19.37
N THR A 164 -1.25 22.52 18.72
CA THR A 164 -0.03 23.35 18.79
C THR A 164 -0.28 24.82 18.42
N SER A 165 -1.03 25.10 17.35
CA SER A 165 -1.35 26.47 16.93
C SER A 165 -2.19 27.23 17.95
N LYS A 166 -3.11 26.56 18.64
CA LYS A 166 -3.94 27.18 19.68
C LYS A 166 -3.10 27.65 20.87
N TYR A 167 -2.08 26.89 21.27
CA TYR A 167 -1.24 27.25 22.42
C TYR A 167 -0.27 28.39 22.11
N ARG A 168 0.25 28.44 20.88
CA ARG A 168 1.15 29.50 20.41
C ARG A 168 0.60 30.90 20.70
N ASP A 169 -0.70 31.08 20.50
CA ASP A 169 -1.34 32.39 20.57
C ASP A 169 -2.05 32.64 21.92
N LYS A 170 -2.07 31.65 22.83
CA LYS A 170 -2.85 31.70 24.08
C LYS A 170 -2.01 31.72 25.36
N TYR A 171 -0.79 31.17 25.35
CA TYR A 171 -0.01 30.97 26.58
C TYR A 171 1.42 31.50 26.46
N ASP A 172 1.83 32.30 27.45
CA ASP A 172 3.16 32.92 27.51
C ASP A 172 4.29 31.90 27.66
N TRP A 173 4.01 30.73 28.26
CA TRP A 173 4.95 29.62 28.38
C TRP A 173 5.17 28.84 27.07
N TYR A 174 4.47 29.16 25.97
CA TYR A 174 4.63 28.44 24.70
C TYR A 174 6.08 28.36 24.18
N PRO A 175 6.90 29.44 24.20
CA PRO A 175 8.31 29.37 23.79
C PRO A 175 9.11 28.38 24.65
N GLU A 176 8.78 28.26 25.93
CA GLU A 176 9.38 27.26 26.80
C GLU A 176 9.02 25.84 26.34
N TRP A 177 7.73 25.60 26.09
CA TRP A 177 7.22 24.31 25.67
C TRP A 177 7.85 23.84 24.36
N ILE A 178 7.97 24.71 23.36
CA ILE A 178 8.42 24.31 22.02
C ILE A 178 9.93 24.08 21.93
N ASN A 179 10.74 24.86 22.67
CA ASN A 179 12.19 24.92 22.49
C ASN A 179 12.98 23.83 23.21
N LYS A 180 12.35 23.06 24.11
CA LYS A 180 13.03 22.00 24.86
C LYS A 180 12.11 20.81 25.19
N ARG A 181 12.73 19.74 25.69
CA ARG A 181 12.00 18.67 26.39
C ARG A 181 11.54 19.21 27.73
N ILE A 182 10.27 18.99 28.06
CA ILE A 182 9.67 19.36 29.33
C ILE A 182 9.76 18.17 30.29
N THR A 183 10.26 18.43 31.48
CA THR A 183 10.36 17.51 32.62
C THR A 183 9.87 18.23 33.87
N LYS A 184 9.63 17.49 34.96
CA LYS A 184 9.24 18.09 36.25
C LYS A 184 10.26 19.09 36.79
N ASP A 185 11.55 18.85 36.53
CA ASP A 185 12.65 19.63 37.10
C ASP A 185 13.04 20.85 36.25
N ASN A 186 12.56 20.93 35.01
CA ASN A 186 13.03 21.93 34.05
C ASN A 186 11.93 22.82 33.48
N SER A 187 10.73 22.83 34.05
CA SER A 187 9.57 23.54 33.52
C SER A 187 8.92 24.51 34.49
N SER A 188 8.34 25.60 33.99
CA SER A 188 7.60 26.57 34.79
C SER A 188 6.34 25.99 35.43
N GLU A 189 5.97 26.50 36.61
CA GLU A 189 4.77 26.05 37.35
C GLU A 189 3.48 26.20 36.51
N GLU A 190 3.36 27.27 35.73
CA GLU A 190 2.21 27.51 34.85
C GLU A 190 2.09 26.44 33.75
N LEU A 191 3.21 26.05 33.15
CA LEU A 191 3.25 24.98 32.14
C LEU A 191 2.90 23.64 32.77
N GLN A 192 3.45 23.34 33.95
CA GLN A 192 3.17 22.11 34.69
C GLN A 192 1.68 22.02 35.04
N ASP A 193 1.11 23.09 35.62
CA ASP A 193 -0.31 23.16 35.98
C ASP A 193 -1.20 22.92 34.76
N TYR A 194 -0.83 23.51 33.61
CA TYR A 194 -1.58 23.29 32.39
C TYR A 194 -1.66 21.82 31.98
N PHE A 195 -0.53 21.13 31.85
CA PHE A 195 -0.53 19.74 31.37
C PHE A 195 -1.07 18.75 32.42
N VAL A 196 -0.88 19.04 33.70
CA VAL A 196 -1.32 18.14 34.79
C VAL A 196 -2.79 18.35 35.14
N ASN A 197 -3.23 19.59 35.35
CA ASN A 197 -4.53 19.90 35.95
C ASN A 197 -5.59 20.37 34.95
N SER A 198 -5.20 20.85 33.76
CA SER A 198 -6.18 21.38 32.81
C SER A 198 -7.17 20.33 32.31
N ARG A 199 -8.46 20.64 32.44
CA ARG A 199 -9.55 19.89 31.79
C ARG A 199 -9.49 20.00 30.27
N GLU A 200 -9.12 21.17 29.76
CA GLU A 200 -8.98 21.41 28.32
C GLU A 200 -7.97 20.44 27.72
N TYR A 201 -6.77 20.36 28.30
CA TYR A 201 -5.74 19.43 27.87
C TYR A 201 -6.20 17.97 27.99
N ARG A 202 -6.84 17.59 29.11
CA ARG A 202 -7.39 16.24 29.29
C ARG A 202 -8.35 15.86 28.16
N HIS A 203 -9.27 16.76 27.80
CA HIS A 203 -10.22 16.52 26.73
C HIS A 203 -9.54 16.31 25.37
N TYR A 204 -8.46 17.06 25.08
CA TYR A 204 -7.64 16.81 23.89
C TYR A 204 -7.02 15.42 23.90
N VAL A 205 -6.38 15.01 24.99
CA VAL A 205 -5.79 13.68 25.10
C VAL A 205 -6.84 12.58 24.94
N ILE A 206 -8.01 12.72 25.56
CA ILE A 206 -9.12 11.76 25.43
C ILE A 206 -9.59 11.68 23.96
N SER A 207 -9.74 12.82 23.29
CA SER A 207 -10.10 12.86 21.87
C SER A 207 -9.04 12.18 20.99
N SER A 208 -7.76 12.49 21.22
CA SER A 208 -6.64 11.86 20.51
C SER A 208 -6.57 10.36 20.78
N TYR A 209 -6.87 9.91 22.00
CA TYR A 209 -6.94 8.49 22.33
C TYR A 209 -7.96 7.76 21.45
N GLN A 210 -9.14 8.35 21.24
CA GLN A 210 -10.16 7.75 20.35
C GLN A 210 -9.66 7.64 18.91
N GLN A 211 -8.90 8.62 18.40
CA GLN A 211 -8.36 8.53 17.04
C GLN A 211 -7.20 7.52 16.95
N ILE A 212 -6.35 7.47 17.96
CA ILE A 212 -5.15 6.64 17.96
C ILE A 212 -5.51 5.20 18.30
N TYR A 213 -6.00 4.92 19.50
CA TYR A 213 -6.15 3.55 20.01
C TYR A 213 -7.45 2.86 19.63
N ASN A 214 -8.49 3.62 19.26
CA ASN A 214 -9.75 3.01 18.81
C ASN A 214 -9.86 2.96 17.27
N ARG A 215 -8.91 3.56 16.53
CA ARG A 215 -8.94 3.57 15.06
C ARG A 215 -7.59 3.25 14.43
N TYR A 216 -6.56 4.06 14.68
CA TYR A 216 -5.27 3.93 13.97
C TYR A 216 -4.46 2.70 14.39
N VAL A 217 -4.29 2.47 15.69
CA VAL A 217 -3.58 1.28 16.23
C VAL A 217 -4.28 -0.02 15.79
N PRO A 218 -5.60 -0.20 15.95
CA PRO A 218 -6.29 -1.38 15.41
C PRO A 218 -6.12 -1.54 13.89
N ALA A 219 -6.10 -0.44 13.13
CA ALA A 219 -5.82 -0.50 11.71
C ALA A 219 -4.40 -1.02 11.44
N LEU A 220 -3.39 -0.54 12.15
CA LEU A 220 -2.01 -1.04 12.03
C LEU A 220 -1.92 -2.54 12.37
N GLU A 221 -2.52 -2.96 13.48
CA GLU A 221 -2.54 -4.35 13.95
C GLU A 221 -3.14 -5.32 12.91
N VAL A 222 -4.16 -4.87 12.17
CA VAL A 222 -4.79 -5.68 11.11
C VAL A 222 -3.99 -5.64 9.81
N GLN A 223 -3.51 -4.46 9.42
CA GLN A 223 -2.94 -4.27 8.08
C GLN A 223 -1.48 -4.77 7.98
N ILE A 224 -0.68 -4.63 9.04
CA ILE A 224 0.73 -5.08 9.03
C ILE A 224 0.84 -6.60 8.74
N PRO A 225 0.09 -7.49 9.43
CA PRO A 225 0.09 -8.92 9.11
C PRO A 225 -0.40 -9.21 7.68
N LYS A 226 -1.42 -8.47 7.20
CA LYS A 226 -1.94 -8.62 5.84
C LYS A 226 -0.87 -8.30 4.79
N LEU A 227 -0.11 -7.23 4.98
CA LEU A 227 1.01 -6.86 4.11
C LEU A 227 2.16 -7.88 4.16
N LYS A 228 2.51 -8.39 5.35
CA LYS A 228 3.50 -9.47 5.50
C LYS A 228 3.09 -10.74 4.74
N ASN A 229 1.82 -11.12 4.82
CA ASN A 229 1.26 -12.25 4.10
C ASN A 229 1.33 -12.05 2.57
N ILE A 230 0.90 -10.90 2.07
CA ILE A 230 1.02 -10.53 0.64
C ILE A 230 2.47 -10.61 0.16
N ARG A 231 3.41 -10.03 0.93
CA ARG A 231 4.84 -10.07 0.59
C ARG A 231 5.36 -11.49 0.45
N ASN A 232 4.96 -12.39 1.35
CA ASN A 232 5.36 -13.78 1.31
C ASN A 232 4.75 -14.53 0.11
N GLU A 233 3.47 -14.29 -0.19
CA GLU A 233 2.82 -14.85 -1.38
C GLU A 233 3.51 -14.39 -2.68
N LEU A 234 3.92 -13.13 -2.76
CA LEU A 234 4.66 -12.58 -3.89
C LEU A 234 6.04 -13.22 -4.04
N ARG A 235 6.81 -13.37 -2.96
CA ARG A 235 8.12 -14.04 -3.01
C ARG A 235 8.00 -15.49 -3.54
N LEU A 236 7.01 -16.24 -3.04
CA LEU A 236 6.72 -17.60 -3.54
C LEU A 236 6.31 -17.65 -5.02
N LYS A 237 5.72 -16.57 -5.55
CA LYS A 237 5.37 -16.45 -6.98
C LYS A 237 6.57 -16.07 -7.83
N ILE A 238 7.47 -15.26 -7.31
CA ILE A 238 8.70 -14.83 -8.01
C ILE A 238 9.70 -15.99 -8.13
N ASP A 239 9.75 -16.88 -7.13
CA ASP A 239 10.70 -18.00 -7.09
C ASP A 239 10.27 -19.24 -7.91
N LYS A 240 9.07 -19.22 -8.52
CA LYS A 240 8.55 -20.29 -9.37
C LYS A 240 8.86 -20.05 -10.85
#